data_AF-A0A7S2LY01-F1
#
_entry.id   AF-A0A7S2LY01-F1
#
_cell.length_a   1.000
_cell.length_b   1.000
_cell.length_c   1.000
_cell.angle_alpha   90.00
_cell.angle_beta   90.00
_cell.angle_gamma   90.00
#
_symmetry.space_group_name_H-M   'P 1'
#
loop_
_entity.id
_entity.type
_entity.pdbx_description
1 polymer ?
#
loop_
_entity_poly.entity_id
_entity_poly.type
_entity_poly.pdbx_seq_one_letter_code
_entity_poly.pdbx_strand_id
1 'polypeptide(L)'
;MDVMDNFADVASFAEQSYPEESEEGKKIRDFFELCRQLAKDLAELLSFMKSQKKCNEKDFLDRLDKFLKSWDAALPDKNYFLKLHHLIFHVIEFIKQYGMYGRVSAEGFEAIHALIKKLKEMSQSQSTLNRIKTTNGKAQAVMKPQVMAATDKYTKGSTAKKRGTYKKQPSTQSTDAAESLEAYKTVTVGGEEFIEVFGGEGRIPKKYEDLWRLLTTSFVP
;
A
#
# COMPACT_ATOMS: atom_id res chain seq x y z
N MET A 1 2.03 19.95 13.89
CA MET A 1 0.78 20.54 13.41
C MET A 1 0.85 20.40 11.90
N ASP A 2 0.05 19.49 11.35
CA ASP A 2 0.15 19.07 9.95
C ASP A 2 -0.43 20.15 9.04
N VAL A 3 0.10 20.31 7.83
CA VAL A 3 -0.43 21.25 6.82
C VAL A 3 -1.89 20.92 6.50
N MET A 4 -2.27 19.65 6.62
CA MET A 4 -3.64 19.18 6.44
C MET A 4 -4.60 19.68 7.53
N ASP A 5 -4.12 19.90 8.76
CA ASP A 5 -4.94 20.40 9.87
C ASP A 5 -5.34 21.87 9.66
N ASN A 6 -4.50 22.64 8.97
CA ASN A 6 -4.71 24.08 8.70
C ASN A 6 -5.20 24.34 7.28
N PHE A 7 -5.54 23.31 6.50
CA PHE A 7 -5.88 23.47 5.08
C PHE A 7 -7.08 24.39 4.86
N ALA A 8 -8.09 24.32 5.74
CA ALA A 8 -9.25 25.20 5.70
C ALA A 8 -8.88 26.67 5.93
N ASP A 9 -7.94 26.93 6.84
CA ASP A 9 -7.47 28.29 7.15
C ASP A 9 -6.62 28.84 6.00
N VAL A 10 -5.76 28.00 5.40
CA VAL A 10 -4.95 28.37 4.22
C VAL A 10 -5.85 28.67 3.02
N ALA A 11 -6.87 27.84 2.77
CA ALA A 11 -7.84 28.07 1.71
C ALA A 11 -8.64 29.37 1.94
N SER A 12 -9.12 29.59 3.17
CA SER A 12 -9.86 30.81 3.53
C SER A 12 -8.99 32.07 3.40
N PHE A 13 -7.72 31.99 3.79
CA PHE A 13 -6.76 33.08 3.61
C PHE A 13 -6.53 33.39 2.13
N ALA A 14 -6.34 32.36 1.29
CA ALA A 14 -6.17 32.54 -0.16
C ALA A 14 -7.43 33.17 -0.80
N GLU A 15 -8.61 32.76 -0.36
CA GLU A 15 -9.90 33.28 -0.84
C GLU A 15 -10.13 34.75 -0.45
N GLN A 16 -9.62 35.17 0.72
CA GLN A 16 -9.72 36.52 1.27
C GLN A 16 -8.52 37.42 0.92
N SER A 17 -7.55 36.91 0.16
CA SER A 17 -6.31 37.64 -0.18
C SER A 17 -6.57 38.88 -1.04
N TYR A 18 -7.74 38.98 -1.68
CA TYR A 18 -8.12 40.09 -2.55
C TYR A 18 -9.47 40.69 -2.13
N PRO A 19 -9.65 42.03 -2.30
CA PRO A 19 -10.92 42.69 -2.01
C PRO A 19 -12.10 42.05 -2.75
N GLU A 20 -13.27 41.99 -2.10
CA GLU A 20 -14.47 41.33 -2.65
C GLU A 20 -14.93 41.90 -3.99
N GLU A 21 -14.71 43.20 -4.21
CA GLU A 21 -15.14 43.90 -5.41
C GLU A 21 -14.13 43.80 -6.57
N SER A 22 -12.92 43.29 -6.32
CA SER A 22 -11.91 43.11 -7.37
C SER A 22 -12.28 41.97 -8.31
N GLU A 23 -12.06 42.17 -9.61
CA GLU A 23 -12.29 41.13 -10.63
C GLU A 23 -11.39 39.92 -10.41
N GLU A 24 -10.16 40.13 -9.92
CA GLU A 24 -9.24 39.07 -9.53
C GLU A 24 -9.76 38.26 -8.33
N GLY A 25 -10.32 38.94 -7.32
CA GLY A 25 -10.91 38.28 -6.16
C GLY A 25 -12.11 37.41 -6.52
N LYS A 26 -12.97 37.87 -7.45
CA LYS A 26 -14.10 37.07 -7.96
C LYS A 26 -13.61 35.81 -8.67
N LYS A 27 -12.63 35.94 -9.58
CA LYS A 27 -12.04 34.78 -10.29
C LYS A 27 -11.45 33.75 -9.33
N ILE A 28 -10.79 34.20 -8.27
CA ILE A 28 -10.24 33.31 -7.25
C ILE A 28 -11.37 32.57 -6.52
N ARG A 29 -12.40 33.28 -6.06
CA ARG A 29 -13.56 32.66 -5.38
C ARG A 29 -14.28 31.65 -6.27
N ASP A 30 -14.56 32.01 -7.52
CA ASP A 30 -15.19 31.10 -8.48
C ASP A 30 -14.36 29.83 -8.70
N PHE A 31 -13.03 29.98 -8.81
CA PHE A 31 -12.12 28.83 -8.92
C PHE A 31 -12.09 27.96 -7.67
N PHE A 32 -12.11 28.56 -6.48
CA PHE A 32 -12.19 27.82 -5.22
C PHE A 32 -13.50 27.05 -5.10
N GLU A 33 -14.62 27.61 -5.56
CA GLU A 33 -15.91 26.90 -5.58
C GLU A 33 -15.87 25.67 -6.50
N LEU A 34 -15.29 25.82 -7.70
CA LEU A 34 -15.04 24.69 -8.61
C LEU A 34 -14.17 23.62 -7.96
N CYS A 35 -13.10 24.01 -7.26
CA CYS A 35 -12.22 23.08 -6.56
C CYS A 35 -12.92 22.37 -5.39
N ARG A 36 -13.79 23.06 -4.64
CA ARG A 36 -14.60 22.46 -3.55
C ARG A 36 -15.56 21.41 -4.12
N GLN A 37 -16.22 21.72 -5.23
CA GLN A 37 -17.11 20.78 -5.91
C GLN A 37 -16.34 19.56 -6.44
N LEU A 38 -15.18 19.78 -7.07
CA LEU A 38 -14.27 18.72 -7.51
C LEU A 38 -13.85 17.80 -6.34
N ALA A 39 -13.43 18.38 -5.22
CA ALA A 39 -13.01 17.62 -4.05
C ALA A 39 -14.16 16.79 -3.46
N LYS A 40 -15.38 17.35 -3.44
CA LYS A 40 -16.58 16.65 -2.97
C LYS A 40 -16.92 15.44 -3.83
N ASP A 41 -16.89 15.59 -5.15
CA ASP A 41 -17.19 14.50 -6.08
C ASP A 41 -16.09 13.43 -6.08
N LEU A 42 -14.82 13.85 -5.94
CA LEU A 42 -13.71 12.92 -5.72
C LEU A 42 -13.88 12.13 -4.42
N ALA A 43 -14.25 12.79 -3.33
CA ALA A 43 -14.46 12.12 -2.05
C ALA A 43 -15.61 11.11 -2.12
N GLU A 44 -16.69 11.44 -2.83
CA GLU A 44 -17.82 10.53 -3.07
C GLU A 44 -17.39 9.29 -3.87
N LEU A 45 -16.66 9.48 -4.97
CA LEU A 45 -16.12 8.40 -5.81
C LEU A 45 -15.15 7.51 -5.02
N LEU A 46 -14.18 8.10 -4.32
CA LEU A 46 -13.17 7.35 -3.55
C LEU A 46 -13.79 6.58 -2.39
N SER A 47 -14.77 7.16 -1.69
CA SER A 47 -15.49 6.48 -0.61
C SER A 47 -16.27 5.27 -1.12
N PHE A 48 -16.89 5.40 -2.29
CA PHE A 48 -17.54 4.29 -2.96
C PHE A 48 -16.55 3.18 -3.33
N MET A 49 -15.42 3.55 -3.95
CA MET A 49 -14.39 2.61 -4.36
C MET A 49 -13.74 1.87 -3.19
N LYS A 50 -13.52 2.55 -2.06
CA LYS A 50 -12.96 1.95 -0.83
C LYS A 50 -13.96 1.09 -0.05
N SER A 51 -15.23 1.14 -0.41
CA SER A 51 -16.26 0.39 0.29
C SER A 51 -15.99 -1.11 0.28
N GLN A 52 -16.18 -1.73 1.45
CA GLN A 52 -16.16 -3.18 1.62
C GLN A 52 -17.48 -3.84 1.21
N LYS A 53 -18.42 -3.10 0.61
CA LYS A 53 -19.68 -3.64 0.07
C LYS A 53 -19.48 -4.05 -1.40
N LYS A 54 -20.43 -4.83 -1.93
CA LYS A 54 -20.50 -5.04 -3.38
C LYS A 54 -20.81 -3.70 -4.05
N CYS A 55 -20.18 -3.45 -5.18
CA CYS A 55 -20.45 -2.29 -6.03
C CYS A 55 -21.03 -2.77 -7.36
N ASN A 56 -21.85 -1.93 -7.99
CA ASN A 56 -22.35 -2.16 -9.33
C ASN A 56 -21.61 -1.25 -10.33
N GLU A 57 -21.68 -1.60 -11.60
CA GLU A 57 -21.07 -0.82 -12.69
C GLU A 57 -21.74 0.55 -12.84
N LYS A 58 -23.07 0.59 -12.72
CA LYS A 58 -23.86 1.80 -12.95
C LYS A 58 -23.55 2.91 -11.95
N ASP A 59 -23.60 2.63 -10.65
CA ASP A 59 -23.33 3.63 -9.61
C ASP A 59 -21.87 4.10 -9.69
N PHE A 60 -20.95 3.23 -10.11
CA PHE A 60 -19.56 3.61 -10.35
C PHE A 60 -19.46 4.62 -11.51
N LEU A 61 -20.10 4.31 -12.65
CA LEU A 61 -20.12 5.19 -13.82
C LEU A 61 -20.78 6.53 -13.52
N ASP A 62 -21.92 6.54 -12.83
CA ASP A 62 -22.63 7.77 -12.45
C ASP A 62 -21.74 8.68 -11.58
N ARG A 63 -20.95 8.09 -10.67
CA ARG A 63 -19.99 8.82 -9.82
C ARG A 63 -18.76 9.28 -10.57
N LEU A 64 -18.24 8.44 -11.47
CA LEU A 64 -17.09 8.76 -12.29
C LEU A 64 -17.43 9.91 -13.26
N ASP A 65 -18.56 9.85 -13.95
CA ASP A 65 -19.04 10.91 -14.84
C ASP A 65 -19.19 12.24 -14.11
N LYS A 66 -19.80 12.22 -12.91
CA LYS A 66 -19.91 13.41 -12.05
C LYS A 66 -18.55 13.99 -11.69
N PHE A 67 -17.59 13.13 -11.30
CA PHE A 67 -16.22 13.56 -11.00
C PHE A 67 -15.50 14.13 -12.22
N LEU A 68 -15.63 13.50 -13.39
CA LEU A 68 -15.00 13.97 -14.64
C LEU A 68 -15.53 15.33 -15.07
N LYS A 69 -16.84 15.55 -15.00
CA LYS A 69 -17.45 16.86 -15.28
C LYS A 69 -16.91 17.95 -14.35
N SER A 70 -16.77 17.65 -13.06
CA SER A 70 -16.19 18.58 -12.10
C SER A 70 -14.69 18.80 -12.33
N TRP A 71 -13.95 17.78 -12.80
CA TRP A 71 -12.54 17.91 -13.17
C TRP A 71 -12.38 18.85 -14.36
N ASP A 72 -13.12 18.60 -15.43
CA ASP A 72 -13.02 19.40 -16.67
C ASP A 72 -13.46 20.84 -16.44
N ALA A 73 -14.44 21.08 -15.54
CA ALA A 73 -14.86 22.42 -15.16
C ALA A 73 -13.79 23.17 -14.34
N ALA A 74 -13.17 22.50 -13.36
CA ALA A 74 -12.17 23.12 -12.50
C ALA A 74 -10.79 23.24 -13.15
N LEU A 75 -10.43 22.29 -14.01
CA LEU A 75 -9.08 22.11 -14.54
C LEU A 75 -9.10 21.81 -16.06
N PRO A 76 -9.69 22.69 -16.90
CA PRO A 76 -9.89 22.43 -18.32
C PRO A 76 -8.59 22.21 -19.11
N ASP A 77 -7.50 22.84 -18.68
CA ASP A 77 -6.19 22.75 -19.34
C ASP A 77 -5.32 21.59 -18.80
N LYS A 78 -5.85 20.77 -17.88
CA LYS A 78 -5.11 19.68 -17.25
C LYS A 78 -5.53 18.33 -17.80
N ASN A 79 -4.57 17.64 -18.41
CA ASN A 79 -4.72 16.24 -18.77
C ASN A 79 -4.99 15.36 -17.55
N TYR A 80 -5.74 14.28 -17.77
CA TYR A 80 -5.97 13.26 -16.75
C TYR A 80 -4.67 12.57 -16.36
N PHE A 81 -4.47 12.40 -15.06
CA PHE A 81 -3.32 11.69 -14.51
C PHE A 81 -3.49 10.17 -14.68
N LEU A 82 -2.38 9.43 -14.64
CA LEU A 82 -2.35 7.99 -14.95
C LEU A 82 -3.35 7.15 -14.14
N LYS A 83 -3.53 7.47 -12.85
CA LYS A 83 -4.50 6.75 -12.01
C LYS A 83 -5.93 7.03 -12.44
N LEU A 84 -6.26 8.26 -12.85
CA LEU A 84 -7.59 8.58 -13.39
C LEU A 84 -7.82 7.85 -14.72
N HIS A 85 -6.82 7.79 -15.60
CA HIS A 85 -6.88 6.96 -16.81
C HIS A 85 -7.22 5.50 -16.46
N HIS A 86 -6.57 4.91 -15.46
CA HIS A 86 -6.88 3.56 -15.01
C HIS A 86 -8.34 3.40 -14.54
N LEU A 87 -8.90 4.38 -13.82
CA LEU A 87 -10.31 4.37 -13.41
C LEU A 87 -11.27 4.37 -14.60
N ILE A 88 -10.95 5.19 -15.62
CA ILE A 88 -11.77 5.36 -16.82
C ILE A 88 -11.75 4.11 -17.69
N PHE A 89 -10.59 3.48 -17.88
CA PHE A 89 -10.44 2.44 -18.91
C PHE A 89 -10.40 1.01 -18.38
N HIS A 90 -10.06 0.77 -17.12
CA HIS A 90 -9.79 -0.58 -16.62
C HIS A 90 -10.65 -0.98 -15.43
N VAL A 91 -11.03 -0.04 -14.57
CA VAL A 91 -11.78 -0.37 -13.34
C VAL A 91 -13.23 -0.76 -13.63
N ILE A 92 -13.84 -0.22 -14.69
CA ILE A 92 -15.23 -0.52 -15.06
C ILE A 92 -15.39 -2.01 -15.39
N GLU A 93 -14.52 -2.57 -16.24
CA GLU A 93 -14.56 -3.99 -16.59
C GLU A 93 -14.37 -4.88 -15.38
N PHE A 94 -13.46 -4.50 -14.47
CA PHE A 94 -13.24 -5.20 -13.22
C PHE A 94 -14.49 -5.22 -12.34
N ILE A 95 -15.13 -4.05 -12.15
CA ILE A 95 -16.37 -3.95 -11.35
C ILE A 95 -17.50 -4.75 -12.01
N LYS A 96 -17.61 -4.71 -13.33
CA LYS A 96 -18.60 -5.49 -14.08
C LYS A 96 -18.41 -7.00 -13.89
N GLN A 97 -17.16 -7.47 -13.91
CA GLN A 97 -16.85 -8.89 -13.77
C GLN A 97 -17.00 -9.39 -12.32
N TYR A 98 -16.55 -8.61 -11.34
CA TYR A 98 -16.41 -9.08 -9.96
C TYR A 98 -17.40 -8.46 -8.97
N GLY A 99 -18.08 -7.37 -9.33
CA GLY A 99 -19.04 -6.66 -8.48
C GLY A 99 -18.42 -6.10 -7.19
N MET A 100 -17.11 -5.83 -7.21
CA MET A 100 -16.35 -5.33 -6.06
C MET A 100 -15.10 -4.57 -6.50
N TYR A 101 -14.60 -3.68 -5.65
CA TYR A 101 -13.31 -3.02 -5.82
C TYR A 101 -12.57 -2.89 -4.48
N GLY A 102 -13.14 -2.16 -3.51
CA GLY A 102 -12.51 -1.95 -2.20
C GLY A 102 -12.24 -3.23 -1.39
N ARG A 103 -13.03 -4.29 -1.62
CA ARG A 103 -12.85 -5.61 -0.97
C ARG A 103 -11.53 -6.29 -1.29
N VAL A 104 -10.99 -6.04 -2.48
CA VAL A 104 -9.71 -6.61 -2.94
C VAL A 104 -8.58 -5.60 -2.81
N SER A 105 -8.81 -4.48 -2.12
CA SER A 105 -7.78 -3.47 -1.90
C SER A 105 -6.66 -3.98 -0.99
N ALA A 106 -5.50 -3.35 -1.11
CA ALA A 106 -4.34 -3.64 -0.29
C ALA A 106 -4.46 -3.16 1.18
N GLU A 107 -5.57 -2.48 1.55
CA GLU A 107 -5.73 -1.90 2.89
C GLU A 107 -5.63 -2.97 4.00
N GLY A 108 -6.12 -4.19 3.74
CA GLY A 108 -5.99 -5.31 4.66
C GLY A 108 -4.52 -5.75 4.87
N PHE A 109 -3.68 -5.67 3.82
CA PHE A 109 -2.26 -5.97 3.93
C PHE A 109 -1.51 -4.90 4.72
N GLU A 110 -1.81 -3.63 4.47
CA GLU A 110 -1.23 -2.51 5.21
C GLU A 110 -1.56 -2.57 6.71
N ALA A 111 -2.80 -2.91 7.06
CA ALA A 111 -3.22 -3.10 8.44
C ALA A 111 -2.41 -4.20 9.16
N ILE A 112 -2.00 -5.24 8.43
CA ILE A 112 -1.22 -6.35 8.97
C ILE A 112 0.25 -5.95 9.20
N HIS A 113 0.79 -4.95 8.50
CA HIS A 113 2.20 -4.54 8.69
C HIS A 113 2.51 -4.11 10.12
N ALA A 114 1.60 -3.36 10.77
CA ALA A 114 1.78 -2.97 12.17
C ALA A 114 1.82 -4.20 13.11
N LEU A 115 0.96 -5.18 12.86
CA LEU A 115 0.95 -6.45 13.59
C LEU A 115 2.25 -7.24 13.36
N ILE A 116 2.70 -7.38 12.12
CA ILE A 116 3.94 -8.08 11.78
C ILE A 116 5.13 -7.41 12.45
N LYS A 117 5.20 -6.08 12.48
CA LYS A 117 6.27 -5.34 13.17
C LYS A 117 6.34 -5.71 14.65
N LYS A 118 5.20 -5.69 15.35
CA LYS A 118 5.11 -6.10 16.76
C LYS A 118 5.53 -7.56 16.97
N LEU A 119 5.11 -8.47 16.08
CA LEU A 119 5.50 -9.89 16.15
C LEU A 119 7.00 -10.10 15.92
N LYS A 120 7.61 -9.33 15.02
CA LYS A 120 9.05 -9.31 14.80
C LYS A 120 9.80 -8.82 16.03
N GLU A 121 9.38 -7.73 16.66
CA GLU A 121 9.96 -7.20 17.91
C GLU A 121 9.96 -8.27 19.03
N MET A 122 8.85 -8.99 19.19
CA MET A 122 8.73 -10.07 20.18
C MET A 122 9.60 -11.31 19.87
N SER A 123 10.13 -11.44 18.66
CA SER A 123 10.97 -12.56 18.22
C SER A 123 12.42 -12.13 17.92
N GLN A 124 12.80 -10.90 18.28
CA GLN A 124 14.15 -10.36 18.03
C GLN A 124 15.27 -11.15 18.70
N SER A 125 15.01 -11.84 19.81
CA SER A 125 16.02 -12.64 20.51
C SER A 125 16.31 -13.99 19.84
N GLN A 126 15.64 -14.31 18.73
CA GLN A 126 15.84 -15.56 17.98
C GLN A 126 16.73 -15.35 16.76
N SER A 127 17.42 -16.40 16.32
CA SER A 127 18.15 -16.41 15.04
C SER A 127 17.22 -16.11 13.86
N THR A 128 17.76 -15.59 12.76
CA THR A 128 16.97 -15.12 11.60
C THR A 128 15.95 -16.14 11.09
N LEU A 129 16.35 -17.40 10.91
CA LEU A 129 15.45 -18.48 10.47
C LEU A 129 14.33 -18.76 11.49
N ASN A 130 14.67 -18.79 12.79
CA ASN A 130 13.70 -19.03 13.84
C ASN A 130 12.76 -17.83 14.05
N ARG A 131 13.25 -16.61 13.83
CA ARG A 131 12.47 -15.38 13.86
C ARG A 131 11.43 -15.36 12.74
N ILE A 132 11.79 -15.75 11.52
CA ILE A 132 10.85 -15.88 10.40
C ILE A 132 9.80 -16.95 10.71
N LYS A 133 10.22 -18.16 11.09
CA LYS A 133 9.30 -19.26 11.44
C LYS A 133 8.33 -18.87 12.56
N THR A 134 8.84 -18.25 13.63
CA THR A 134 8.04 -17.84 14.79
C THR A 134 7.10 -16.68 14.45
N THR A 135 7.56 -15.70 13.68
CA THR A 135 6.72 -14.57 13.23
C THR A 135 5.58 -15.08 12.35
N ASN A 136 5.88 -15.95 11.38
CA ASN A 136 4.88 -16.53 10.49
C ASN A 136 3.89 -17.41 11.26
N GLY A 137 4.36 -18.26 12.17
CA GLY A 137 3.50 -19.08 13.01
C GLY A 137 2.56 -18.23 13.88
N LYS A 138 3.07 -17.16 14.50
CA LYS A 138 2.25 -16.23 15.30
C LYS A 138 1.26 -15.46 14.43
N ALA A 139 1.67 -14.98 13.25
CA ALA A 139 0.79 -14.29 12.32
C ALA A 139 -0.36 -15.21 11.87
N GLN A 140 -0.07 -16.46 11.49
CA GLN A 140 -1.08 -17.44 11.12
C GLN A 140 -2.01 -17.80 12.28
N ALA A 141 -1.50 -17.88 13.51
CA ALA A 141 -2.32 -18.12 14.69
C ALA A 141 -3.31 -16.97 14.96
N VAL A 142 -2.87 -15.72 14.77
CA VAL A 142 -3.73 -14.53 14.91
C VAL A 142 -4.74 -14.43 13.77
N MET A 143 -4.40 -14.87 12.56
CA MET A 143 -5.32 -14.80 11.42
C MET A 143 -6.36 -15.94 11.36
N LYS A 144 -6.20 -17.01 12.16
CA LYS A 144 -7.14 -18.15 12.20
C LYS A 144 -7.99 -18.11 13.48
N PRO A 145 -9.31 -17.82 13.40
CA PRO A 145 -10.17 -17.70 14.59
C PRO A 145 -10.17 -18.93 15.50
N GLN A 146 -10.09 -20.13 14.90
CA GLN A 146 -10.02 -21.41 15.61
C GLN A 146 -8.71 -21.55 16.42
N VAL A 147 -7.61 -20.98 15.93
CA VAL A 147 -6.30 -21.00 16.60
C VAL A 147 -6.21 -19.87 17.63
N MET A 148 -6.82 -18.71 17.36
CA MET A 148 -6.98 -17.64 18.35
C MET A 148 -7.72 -18.12 19.60
N ALA A 149 -8.86 -18.78 19.42
CA ALA A 149 -9.66 -19.30 20.53
C ALA A 149 -8.88 -20.34 21.38
N ALA A 150 -8.09 -21.20 20.73
CA ALA A 150 -7.21 -22.13 21.43
C ALA A 150 -6.11 -21.38 22.19
N THR A 151 -5.46 -20.40 21.55
CA THR A 151 -4.38 -19.59 22.17
C THR A 151 -4.90 -18.80 23.38
N ASP A 152 -6.09 -18.20 23.29
CA ASP A 152 -6.74 -17.48 24.39
C ASP A 152 -7.07 -18.43 25.56
N LYS A 153 -7.55 -19.64 25.27
CA LYS A 153 -7.83 -20.66 26.29
C LYS A 153 -6.55 -21.07 27.04
N TYR A 154 -5.44 -21.27 26.34
CA TYR A 154 -4.15 -21.60 26.97
C TYR A 154 -3.58 -20.41 27.75
N THR A 155 -3.73 -19.18 27.25
CA THR A 155 -3.20 -17.98 27.91
C THR A 155 -3.98 -17.65 29.18
N LYS A 156 -5.31 -17.79 29.15
CA LYS A 156 -6.19 -17.59 30.33
C LYS A 156 -6.12 -18.75 31.32
N GLY A 157 -5.89 -19.98 30.85
CA GLY A 157 -5.74 -21.17 31.69
C GLY A 157 -4.34 -21.35 32.30
N SER A 158 -3.36 -20.56 31.88
CA SER A 158 -2.01 -20.61 32.42
C SER A 158 -1.96 -19.97 33.83
N THR A 159 -2.08 -20.80 34.86
CA THR A 159 -1.87 -20.44 36.28
C THR A 159 -0.39 -20.34 36.68
N ALA A 160 0.53 -20.56 35.75
CA ALA A 160 1.96 -20.51 36.02
C ALA A 160 2.40 -19.09 36.41
N LYS A 161 3.10 -18.96 37.55
CA LYS A 161 3.77 -17.72 37.98
C LYS A 161 4.60 -17.17 36.81
N LYS A 162 4.36 -15.90 36.43
CA LYS A 162 5.21 -15.17 35.48
C LYS A 162 6.66 -15.30 35.94
N ARG A 163 7.51 -15.95 35.15
CA ARG A 163 8.96 -16.01 35.43
C ARG A 163 9.50 -14.59 35.40
N GLY A 164 10.32 -14.25 36.40
CA GLY A 164 10.90 -12.91 36.56
C GLY A 164 11.73 -12.49 35.35
N THR A 165 11.98 -11.19 35.26
CA THR A 165 12.72 -10.54 34.18
C THR A 165 14.11 -11.15 34.06
N TYR A 166 14.36 -11.90 32.98
CA TYR A 166 15.69 -12.44 32.71
C TYR A 166 16.58 -11.28 32.26
N LYS A 167 17.72 -11.07 32.93
CA LYS A 167 18.76 -10.16 32.44
C LYS A 167 19.28 -10.74 31.12
N LYS A 168 18.85 -10.17 30.00
CA LYS A 168 19.46 -10.46 28.69
C LYS A 168 20.90 -9.99 28.77
N GLN A 169 21.87 -10.92 28.79
CA GLN A 169 23.21 -10.55 28.38
C GLN A 169 23.13 -10.14 26.90
N PRO A 170 23.85 -9.09 26.48
CA PRO A 170 23.92 -8.72 25.08
C PRO A 170 24.58 -9.88 24.35
N SER A 171 23.77 -10.75 23.77
CA SER A 171 24.29 -11.66 22.77
C SER A 171 24.75 -10.77 21.63
N THR A 172 26.04 -10.81 21.33
CA THR A 172 26.55 -10.64 19.97
C THR A 172 25.91 -11.71 19.09
N GLN A 173 24.59 -11.61 18.88
CA GLN A 173 23.99 -12.15 17.70
C GLN A 173 24.61 -11.31 16.61
N SER A 174 25.65 -11.89 15.98
CA SER A 174 25.88 -11.62 14.57
C SER A 174 24.50 -11.56 13.96
N THR A 175 24.06 -10.35 13.60
CA THR A 175 23.26 -10.24 12.40
C THR A 175 24.18 -10.78 11.34
N ASP A 176 24.17 -12.11 11.19
CA ASP A 176 24.38 -12.70 9.89
C ASP A 176 23.34 -11.94 9.10
N ALA A 177 23.84 -10.93 8.38
CA ALA A 177 23.14 -10.33 7.29
C ALA A 177 22.48 -11.53 6.65
N ALA A 178 21.15 -11.48 6.50
CA ALA A 178 20.55 -12.39 5.55
C ALA A 178 21.42 -12.22 4.32
N GLU A 179 22.29 -13.19 4.05
CA GLU A 179 23.01 -13.24 2.81
C GLU A 179 21.87 -13.14 1.83
N SER A 180 21.78 -11.97 1.20
CA SER A 180 21.04 -11.83 -0.02
C SER A 180 21.38 -13.09 -0.77
N LEU A 181 20.39 -13.90 -1.10
CA LEU A 181 20.56 -15.08 -1.94
C LEU A 181 21.01 -14.57 -3.32
N GLU A 182 22.24 -14.08 -3.41
CA GLU A 182 23.01 -13.89 -4.61
C GLU A 182 23.47 -15.29 -5.01
N ALA A 183 22.54 -16.08 -5.53
CA ALA A 183 22.88 -17.39 -6.04
C ALA A 183 22.13 -17.64 -7.35
N TYR A 184 22.30 -16.74 -8.32
CA TYR A 184 22.25 -17.18 -9.71
C TYR A 184 23.63 -17.70 -10.10
N LYS A 185 23.67 -18.76 -10.91
CA LYS A 185 24.92 -19.28 -11.48
C LYS A 185 25.12 -18.68 -12.86
N THR A 186 26.34 -18.25 -13.15
CA THR A 186 26.72 -17.87 -14.52
C THR A 186 27.17 -19.12 -15.27
N VAL A 187 26.65 -19.33 -16.47
CA VAL A 187 27.00 -20.45 -17.35
C VAL A 187 27.43 -19.90 -18.70
N THR A 188 28.54 -20.40 -19.24
CA THR A 188 29.01 -20.04 -20.58
C THR A 188 28.47 -21.03 -21.61
N VAL A 189 27.83 -20.52 -22.66
CA VAL A 189 27.30 -21.33 -23.76
C VAL A 189 27.75 -20.68 -25.07
N GLY A 190 28.54 -21.39 -25.88
CA GLY A 190 29.00 -20.86 -27.17
C GLY A 190 29.92 -19.63 -27.10
N GLY A 191 30.60 -19.41 -25.97
CA GLY A 191 31.48 -18.25 -25.76
C GLY A 191 30.78 -17.03 -25.16
N GLU A 192 29.47 -17.09 -24.94
CA GLU A 192 28.69 -16.03 -24.29
C GLU A 192 28.26 -16.44 -22.87
N GLU A 193 28.22 -15.47 -21.95
CA GLU A 193 27.86 -15.70 -20.55
C GLU A 193 26.36 -15.46 -20.30
N PHE A 194 25.73 -16.39 -19.59
CA PHE A 194 24.32 -16.36 -19.23
C PHE A 194 24.12 -16.55 -17.73
N ILE A 195 23.05 -15.96 -17.21
CA ILE A 195 22.54 -16.12 -15.85
C ILE A 195 21.48 -17.23 -15.84
N GLU A 196 21.66 -18.22 -14.98
CA GLU A 196 20.72 -19.31 -14.76
C GLU A 196 19.73 -18.95 -13.64
N VAL A 197 18.45 -18.87 -13.99
CA VAL A 197 17.37 -18.51 -13.05
C VAL A 197 16.96 -19.75 -12.24
N PHE A 198 17.15 -19.71 -10.91
CA PHE A 198 16.78 -20.82 -10.03
C PHE A 198 15.25 -20.99 -9.95
N GLY A 199 14.76 -22.19 -10.27
CA GLY A 199 13.33 -22.53 -10.24
C GLY A 199 12.76 -23.13 -11.53
N GLY A 200 13.54 -23.15 -12.62
CA GLY A 200 13.15 -23.69 -13.94
C GLY A 200 12.29 -22.70 -14.74
N GLU A 201 12.52 -22.40 -16.02
CA GLU A 201 13.43 -22.89 -17.06
C GLU A 201 13.84 -21.67 -17.88
N GLY A 202 15.11 -21.25 -17.86
CA GLY A 202 15.54 -20.09 -18.65
C GLY A 202 16.95 -19.61 -18.37
N ARG A 203 17.60 -19.10 -19.42
CA ARG A 203 18.92 -18.46 -19.37
C ARG A 203 18.78 -17.02 -19.84
N ILE A 204 19.29 -16.08 -19.06
CA ILE A 204 19.26 -14.66 -19.42
C ILE A 204 20.69 -14.25 -19.80
N PRO A 205 20.93 -13.63 -20.98
CA PRO A 205 22.25 -13.10 -21.30
C PRO A 205 22.74 -12.15 -20.21
N LYS A 206 24.01 -12.27 -19.80
CA LYS A 206 24.57 -11.49 -18.68
C LYS A 206 24.44 -9.97 -18.86
N LYS A 207 24.39 -9.47 -20.10
CA LYS A 207 24.14 -8.04 -20.39
C LYS A 207 22.81 -7.50 -19.85
N TYR A 208 21.86 -8.36 -19.47
CA TYR A 208 20.56 -7.97 -18.90
C TYR A 208 20.47 -8.25 -17.39
N GLU A 209 21.60 -8.52 -16.73
CA GLU A 209 21.67 -8.80 -15.29
C GLU A 209 21.04 -7.70 -14.44
N ASP A 210 21.43 -6.45 -14.67
CA ASP A 210 20.97 -5.31 -13.87
C ASP A 210 19.44 -5.14 -13.98
N LEU A 211 18.91 -5.36 -15.18
CA LEU A 211 17.47 -5.27 -15.45
C LEU A 211 16.70 -6.40 -14.74
N TRP A 212 17.26 -7.61 -14.72
CA TRP A 212 16.67 -8.74 -14.01
C TRP A 212 16.72 -8.54 -12.49
N ARG A 213 17.84 -8.02 -11.96
CA ARG A 213 17.97 -7.65 -10.54
C ARG A 213 16.92 -6.62 -10.14
N LEU A 214 16.74 -5.55 -10.94
CA LEU A 214 15.74 -4.51 -10.73
C LEU A 214 14.31 -5.08 -10.62
N LEU A 215 13.95 -5.99 -11.55
CA LEU A 215 12.62 -6.58 -11.62
C LEU A 215 12.33 -7.61 -10.51
N THR A 216 13.34 -8.36 -10.07
CA THR A 216 13.14 -9.47 -9.12
C THR A 216 13.30 -9.07 -7.66
N THR A 217 14.12 -8.07 -7.37
CA THR A 217 14.43 -7.68 -5.98
C THR A 217 13.69 -6.43 -5.51
N SER A 218 12.92 -5.76 -6.39
CA SER A 218 12.31 -4.44 -6.11
C SER A 218 13.32 -3.41 -5.60
N PHE A 219 14.62 -3.64 -5.85
CA PHE A 219 15.69 -2.78 -5.43
C PHE A 219 15.90 -1.75 -6.53
N VAL A 220 15.47 -0.52 -6.29
CA VAL A 220 15.87 0.63 -7.09
C VAL A 220 17.19 1.12 -6.48
N PRO A 221 18.26 1.34 -7.29
CA PRO A 221 19.52 1.86 -6.78
C PRO A 221 19.37 3.21 -6.07
#